data_AF-A0A1E3BMM2-F1
#
_entry.id   AF-A0A1E3BMM2-F1
#
_cell.length_a   1.000
_cell.length_b   1.000
_cell.length_c   1.000
_cell.angle_alpha   90.00
_cell.angle_beta   90.00
_cell.angle_gamma   90.00
#
_symmetry.space_group_name_H-M   'P 1'
#
loop_
_entity.id
_entity.type
_entity.pdbx_description
1 polymer ?
#
loop_
_entity_poly.entity_id
_entity_poly.type
_entity_poly.pdbx_seq_one_letter_code
_entity_poly.pdbx_strand_id
1 'polypeptide(L)'
;MTSKLLSRGRAQGQISLAHLWRAQTEATSKARRKWLQEALAKRAPAAQRAYRPQRGWKLDPKAARGPKALVSRYYQLKRGHAAIGPYLQRVQAQDSAACRGCRTPKESVYHLLLECQKGAVPRKALFKGLKDAGVPRPVAGERHPEARLFGDPRATSAILQFLQDTSIGARQAPEETQRQDEWGWEELEEAEQMENG
;
A
#
# COMPACT_ATOMS: atom_id res chain seq x y z
N MET A 1 -74.15 -2.55 15.38
CA MET A 1 -73.07 -1.55 15.33
C MET A 1 -71.79 -2.27 14.90
N THR A 2 -71.17 -1.75 13.85
CA THR A 2 -70.15 -2.38 13.01
C THR A 2 -68.79 -2.53 13.70
N SER A 3 -68.19 -3.71 13.50
CA SER A 3 -66.81 -4.07 13.77
C SER A 3 -65.78 -3.09 13.21
N LYS A 4 -64.69 -2.85 13.95
CA LYS A 4 -63.37 -2.52 13.38
C LYS A 4 -62.27 -2.82 14.41
N LEU A 5 -61.83 -4.08 14.44
CA LEU A 5 -60.50 -4.44 14.92
C LEU A 5 -59.49 -3.89 13.89
N LEU A 6 -58.78 -2.82 14.25
CA LEU A 6 -57.62 -2.35 13.49
C LEU A 6 -56.43 -3.27 13.81
N SER A 7 -56.27 -4.30 12.98
CA SER A 7 -55.02 -5.03 12.85
C SER A 7 -53.92 -4.07 12.36
N ARG A 8 -53.06 -3.61 13.29
CA ARG A 8 -51.79 -2.97 12.94
C ARG A 8 -50.87 -4.05 12.36
N GLY A 9 -51.00 -4.30 11.05
CA GLY A 9 -50.03 -5.05 10.27
C GLY A 9 -48.71 -4.28 10.24
N ARG A 10 -47.81 -4.58 11.16
CA ARG A 10 -46.41 -4.14 11.09
C ARG A 10 -45.75 -5.02 10.02
N ALA A 11 -45.75 -4.56 8.77
CA ALA A 11 -44.93 -5.13 7.72
C ALA A 11 -43.46 -4.92 8.10
N GLN A 12 -42.89 -5.88 8.83
CA GLN A 12 -41.46 -5.95 9.07
C GLN A 12 -40.83 -6.39 7.75
N GLY A 13 -40.54 -5.43 6.87
CA GLY A 13 -39.74 -5.68 5.68
C GLY A 13 -38.43 -6.30 6.14
N GLN A 14 -38.17 -7.55 5.73
CA GLN A 14 -36.94 -8.26 6.08
C GLN A 14 -35.76 -7.45 5.54
N ILE A 15 -35.07 -6.74 6.42
CA ILE A 15 -33.86 -5.99 6.05
C ILE A 15 -32.78 -7.04 5.81
N SER A 16 -32.25 -7.09 4.60
CA SER A 16 -31.19 -8.04 4.28
C SER A 16 -29.94 -7.72 5.10
N LEU A 17 -29.21 -8.75 5.53
CA LEU A 17 -27.92 -8.58 6.20
C LEU A 17 -27.00 -7.67 5.38
N ALA A 18 -26.99 -7.80 4.05
CA ALA A 18 -26.20 -6.94 3.16
C ALA A 18 -26.56 -5.45 3.26
N HIS A 19 -27.81 -5.11 3.58
CA HIS A 19 -28.23 -3.72 3.84
C HIS A 19 -27.71 -3.23 5.19
N LEU A 20 -27.80 -4.06 6.24
CA LEU A 20 -27.25 -3.74 7.57
C LEU A 20 -25.73 -3.55 7.52
N TRP A 21 -25.00 -4.45 6.85
CA TRP A 21 -23.55 -4.36 6.66
C TRP A 21 -23.15 -3.10 5.88
N ARG A 22 -23.90 -2.73 4.83
CA ARG A 22 -23.68 -1.48 4.11
C ARG A 22 -23.91 -0.27 4.99
N ALA A 23 -25.03 -0.22 5.70
CA ALA A 23 -25.36 0.88 6.62
C ALA A 23 -24.29 1.04 7.70
N GLN A 24 -23.80 -0.08 8.26
CA GLN A 24 -22.70 -0.09 9.22
C GLN A 24 -21.42 0.45 8.59
N THR A 25 -21.00 -0.07 7.42
CA THR A 25 -19.78 0.37 6.73
C THR A 25 -19.83 1.86 6.38
N GLU A 26 -20.97 2.35 5.90
CA GLU A 26 -21.20 3.76 5.60
C GLU A 26 -21.13 4.62 6.87
N ALA A 27 -21.76 4.17 7.96
CA ALA A 27 -21.70 4.85 9.26
C ALA A 27 -20.26 4.91 9.79
N THR A 28 -19.51 3.80 9.75
CA THR A 28 -18.10 3.75 10.17
C THR A 28 -17.23 4.64 9.28
N SER A 29 -17.44 4.63 7.96
CA SER A 29 -16.70 5.50 7.04
C SER A 29 -17.01 6.98 7.30
N LYS A 30 -18.27 7.32 7.61
CA LYS A 30 -18.68 8.69 7.93
C LYS A 30 -18.08 9.16 9.26
N ALA A 31 -18.12 8.31 10.28
CA ALA A 31 -17.51 8.58 11.58
C ALA A 31 -15.99 8.80 11.47
N ARG A 32 -15.28 7.91 10.75
CA ARG A 32 -13.84 8.06 10.48
C ARG A 32 -13.52 9.35 9.74
N ARG A 33 -14.34 9.73 8.75
CA ARG A 33 -14.15 10.96 7.97
C ARG A 33 -14.39 12.21 8.83
N LYS A 34 -15.43 12.20 9.68
CA LYS A 34 -15.73 13.28 10.63
C LYS A 34 -14.60 13.44 11.65
N TRP A 35 -14.17 12.35 12.28
CA TRP A 35 -13.04 12.36 13.21
C TRP A 35 -11.77 12.89 12.56
N LEU A 36 -11.45 12.45 11.34
CA LEU A 36 -10.26 12.91 10.62
C LEU A 36 -10.33 14.43 10.34
N GLN A 37 -11.49 14.94 9.94
CA GLN A 37 -11.69 16.38 9.71
C GLN A 37 -11.49 17.19 10.99
N GLU A 38 -12.07 16.74 12.11
CA GLU A 38 -11.92 17.39 13.41
C GLU A 38 -10.47 17.34 13.92
N ALA A 39 -9.79 16.20 13.76
CA ALA A 39 -8.40 16.01 14.14
C ALA A 39 -7.45 16.89 13.32
N LEU A 40 -7.72 17.05 12.02
CA LEU A 40 -6.96 17.94 11.14
C LEU A 40 -7.22 19.42 11.46
N ALA A 41 -8.46 19.80 11.80
CA ALA A 41 -8.82 21.17 12.17
C ALA A 41 -8.16 21.63 13.48
N LYS A 42 -7.95 20.71 14.43
CA LYS A 42 -7.35 21.00 15.75
C LYS A 42 -5.81 21.05 15.76
N ARG A 43 -5.13 20.73 14.65
CA ARG A 43 -3.64 20.77 14.60
C ARG A 43 -3.13 22.20 14.41
N ALA A 44 -2.08 22.57 15.14
CA ALA A 44 -1.36 23.84 14.95
C ALA A 44 -0.78 23.96 13.51
N PRO A 45 -0.63 25.16 12.92
CA PRO A 45 -0.10 25.34 11.56
C PRO A 45 1.24 24.64 11.28
N ALA A 46 2.11 24.53 12.30
CA ALA A 46 3.38 23.78 12.21
C ALA A 46 3.17 22.25 12.18
N ALA A 47 2.13 21.74 12.85
CA ALA A 47 1.68 20.34 12.82
C ALA A 47 0.75 20.03 11.62
N GLN A 48 0.20 21.07 10.98
CA GLN A 48 -0.45 21.07 9.66
C GLN A 48 0.56 21.10 8.51
N ARG A 49 1.80 20.65 8.73
CA ARG A 49 2.56 20.01 7.64
C ARG A 49 1.83 18.72 7.25
N ALA A 50 0.62 18.88 6.72
CA ALA A 50 -0.03 17.85 5.93
C ALA A 50 1.01 17.43 4.91
N TYR A 51 1.23 16.13 4.80
CA TYR A 51 1.98 15.57 3.69
C TYR A 51 1.41 16.21 2.41
N ARG A 52 2.16 17.16 1.83
CA ARG A 52 1.79 17.75 0.55
C ARG A 52 2.32 16.76 -0.47
N PRO A 53 1.44 16.00 -1.15
CA PRO A 53 1.91 15.21 -2.29
C PRO A 53 2.63 16.16 -3.23
N GLN A 54 3.81 15.74 -3.71
CA GLN A 54 4.61 16.53 -4.64
C GLN A 54 3.74 16.93 -5.85
N ARG A 55 3.92 18.13 -6.40
CA ARG A 55 3.15 18.57 -7.58
C ARG A 55 3.29 17.51 -8.69
N GLY A 56 2.17 17.04 -9.23
CA GLY A 56 2.14 15.98 -10.24
C GLY A 56 2.05 14.55 -9.70
N TRP A 57 2.06 14.36 -8.38
CA TRP A 57 1.82 13.04 -7.78
C TRP A 57 0.35 12.66 -7.93
N LYS A 58 0.09 11.63 -8.73
CA LYS A 58 -1.22 11.02 -8.90
C LYS A 58 -1.14 9.54 -8.58
N LEU A 59 -2.20 9.01 -7.96
CA LEU A 59 -2.42 7.57 -7.89
C LEU A 59 -2.51 7.06 -9.33
N ASP A 60 -1.77 6.00 -9.62
CA ASP A 60 -1.79 5.36 -10.92
C ASP A 60 -2.93 4.33 -10.89
N PRO A 61 -3.97 4.47 -11.71
CA PRO A 61 -5.11 3.56 -11.67
C PRO A 61 -4.74 2.10 -11.98
N LYS A 62 -3.71 1.85 -12.80
CA LYS A 62 -3.23 0.50 -13.11
C LYS A 62 -2.50 -0.10 -11.91
N ALA A 63 -1.66 0.69 -11.24
CA ALA A 63 -1.03 0.25 -9.99
C ALA A 63 -2.06 -0.02 -8.90
N ALA A 64 -3.01 0.88 -8.70
CA ALA A 64 -3.99 0.80 -7.62
C ALA A 64 -4.92 -0.42 -7.69
N ARG A 65 -5.09 -1.03 -8.86
CA ARG A 65 -5.89 -2.25 -9.05
C ARG A 65 -5.16 -3.54 -8.66
N GLY A 66 -3.85 -3.49 -8.42
CA GLY A 66 -3.05 -4.66 -8.06
C GLY A 66 -3.24 -5.13 -6.61
N PRO A 67 -2.67 -6.28 -6.23
CA PRO A 67 -2.65 -6.75 -4.85
C PRO A 67 -1.97 -5.75 -3.90
N LYS A 68 -2.54 -5.50 -2.71
CA LYS A 68 -2.09 -4.48 -1.74
C LYS A 68 -0.57 -4.50 -1.50
N ALA A 69 0.03 -5.69 -1.35
CA ALA A 69 1.47 -5.84 -1.14
C ALA A 69 2.29 -5.33 -2.33
N LEU A 70 1.88 -5.65 -3.55
CA LEU A 70 2.54 -5.23 -4.79
C LEU A 70 2.39 -3.72 -5.00
N VAL A 71 1.19 -3.17 -4.76
CA VAL A 71 0.91 -1.73 -4.84
C VAL A 71 1.76 -0.95 -3.84
N SER A 72 1.85 -1.45 -2.60
CA SER A 72 2.69 -0.86 -1.56
C SER A 72 4.15 -0.79 -2.00
N ARG A 73 4.70 -1.91 -2.48
CA ARG A 73 6.08 -2.01 -2.99
C ARG A 73 6.34 -1.04 -4.15
N TYR A 74 5.42 -0.97 -5.11
CA TYR A 74 5.50 -0.02 -6.22
C TYR A 74 5.61 1.43 -5.73
N TYR A 75 4.73 1.86 -4.83
CA TYR A 75 4.78 3.24 -4.31
C TYR A 75 5.92 3.50 -3.34
N GLN A 76 6.41 2.49 -2.63
CA GLN A 76 7.61 2.61 -1.82
C GLN A 76 8.85 2.84 -2.70
N LEU A 77 9.00 2.08 -3.79
CA LEU A 77 10.09 2.27 -4.77
C LEU A 77 10.00 3.63 -5.44
N LYS A 78 8.80 4.00 -5.93
CA LYS A 78 8.54 5.31 -6.56
C LYS A 78 8.89 6.49 -5.64
N ARG A 79 8.77 6.33 -4.33
CA ARG A 79 9.07 7.38 -3.33
C ARG A 79 10.46 7.26 -2.71
N GLY A 80 11.24 6.23 -3.04
CA GLY A 80 12.55 5.99 -2.42
C GLY A 80 12.49 5.50 -0.96
N HIS A 81 11.38 4.90 -0.55
CA HIS A 81 11.16 4.31 0.78
C HIS A 81 11.01 2.78 0.74
N ALA A 82 11.44 2.15 -0.34
CA ALA A 82 11.42 0.70 -0.45
C ALA A 82 12.42 0.07 0.51
N ALA A 83 12.11 -1.15 0.95
CA ALA A 83 13.01 -2.01 1.72
C ALA A 83 14.17 -2.53 0.85
N ILE A 84 15.04 -1.62 0.42
CA ILE A 84 16.27 -1.85 -0.33
C ILE A 84 17.47 -1.31 0.47
N GLY A 85 18.68 -1.73 0.14
CA GLY A 85 19.91 -1.51 0.93
C GLY A 85 20.00 -0.16 1.65
N PRO A 86 19.94 1.00 0.97
CA PRO A 86 20.05 2.31 1.61
C PRO A 86 18.98 2.59 2.67
N TYR A 87 17.75 2.14 2.46
CA TYR A 87 16.68 2.31 3.45
C TYR A 87 16.88 1.35 4.62
N LEU A 88 17.21 0.09 4.33
CA LEU A 88 17.46 -0.93 5.35
C LEU A 88 18.63 -0.57 6.26
N GLN A 89 19.70 -0.01 5.69
CA GLN A 89 20.82 0.52 6.46
C GLN A 89 20.40 1.70 7.34
N ARG A 90 19.60 2.62 6.80
CA ARG A 90 19.12 3.80 7.55
C ARG A 90 18.27 3.42 8.75
N VAL A 91 17.44 2.38 8.63
CA VAL A 91 16.60 1.89 9.75
C VAL A 91 17.31 0.82 10.59
N GLN A 92 18.63 0.64 10.40
CA GLN A 92 19.46 -0.30 11.15
C GLN A 92 19.01 -1.77 11.05
N ALA A 93 18.26 -2.13 10.00
CA ALA A 93 17.88 -3.50 9.70
C ALA A 93 19.00 -4.27 8.96
N GLN A 94 20.01 -3.56 8.46
CA GLN A 94 21.20 -4.11 7.82
C GLN A 94 22.41 -3.22 8.06
N ASP A 95 23.61 -3.80 8.07
CA ASP A 95 24.85 -3.04 8.26
C ASP A 95 25.30 -2.30 6.99
N SER A 96 24.85 -2.75 5.83
CA SER A 96 25.31 -2.27 4.52
C SER A 96 24.16 -1.89 3.59
N ALA A 97 24.39 -0.84 2.79
CA ALA A 97 23.51 -0.45 1.70
C ALA A 97 23.71 -1.28 0.42
N ALA A 98 24.55 -2.31 0.46
CA ALA A 98 24.89 -3.11 -0.70
C ALA A 98 23.71 -3.94 -1.20
N CYS A 99 23.68 -4.19 -2.52
CA CYS A 99 22.69 -5.05 -3.14
C CYS A 99 22.85 -6.48 -2.65
N ARG A 100 21.77 -7.07 -2.12
CA ARG A 100 21.77 -8.47 -1.64
C ARG A 100 22.05 -9.47 -2.78
N GLY A 101 21.67 -9.12 -4.01
CA GLY A 101 21.80 -10.01 -5.17
C GLY A 101 23.18 -10.03 -5.80
N CYS A 102 23.79 -8.86 -6.03
CA CYS A 102 25.07 -8.75 -6.75
C CYS A 102 26.15 -7.95 -6.02
N ARG A 103 25.95 -7.59 -4.75
CA ARG A 103 26.93 -6.94 -3.86
C ARG A 103 27.42 -5.56 -4.31
N THR A 104 26.78 -4.92 -5.28
CA THR A 104 27.02 -3.51 -5.62
C THR A 104 26.87 -2.66 -4.34
N PRO A 105 27.81 -1.75 -4.02
CA PRO A 105 27.89 -1.11 -2.70
C PRO A 105 26.67 -0.26 -2.33
N LYS A 106 25.92 0.22 -3.32
CA LYS A 106 24.71 1.02 -3.11
C LYS A 106 23.57 0.48 -3.96
N GLU A 107 22.61 -0.19 -3.33
CA GLU A 107 21.40 -0.70 -3.97
C GLU A 107 20.40 0.44 -4.21
N SER A 108 20.44 1.04 -5.39
CA SER A 108 19.46 2.05 -5.80
C SER A 108 18.34 1.43 -6.66
N VAL A 109 17.22 2.15 -6.80
CA VAL A 109 16.14 1.76 -7.73
C VAL A 109 16.67 1.71 -9.16
N TYR A 110 17.51 2.68 -9.53
CA TYR A 110 18.25 2.71 -10.79
C TYR A 110 19.05 1.42 -10.99
N HIS A 111 19.85 1.03 -9.99
CA HIS A 111 20.63 -0.19 -10.02
C HIS A 111 19.72 -1.42 -10.23
N LEU A 112 18.65 -1.54 -9.46
CA LEU A 112 17.75 -2.70 -9.52
C LEU A 112 17.05 -2.85 -10.88
N LEU A 113 16.57 -1.74 -11.46
CA LEU A 113 15.86 -1.76 -12.73
C LEU A 113 16.79 -1.90 -13.94
N LEU A 114 18.01 -1.35 -13.87
CA LEU A 114 18.84 -1.15 -15.05
C LEU A 114 20.16 -1.95 -15.02
N GLU A 115 20.75 -2.19 -13.85
CA GLU A 115 22.16 -2.65 -13.74
C GLU A 115 22.37 -3.97 -12.98
N CYS A 116 21.53 -4.30 -12.01
CA CYS A 116 21.63 -5.47 -11.15
C CYS A 116 21.78 -6.81 -11.91
N GLN A 117 22.99 -7.37 -11.91
CA GLN A 117 23.36 -8.63 -12.57
C GLN A 117 22.39 -9.78 -12.22
N LYS A 118 22.06 -9.94 -10.93
CA LYS A 118 21.16 -11.01 -10.45
C LYS A 118 19.76 -10.93 -11.05
N GLY A 119 19.30 -9.72 -11.38
CA GLY A 119 18.00 -9.45 -12.01
C GLY A 119 18.01 -9.49 -13.54
N ALA A 120 19.03 -10.03 -14.20
CA ALA A 120 19.13 -9.99 -15.68
C ALA A 120 17.91 -10.55 -16.41
N VAL A 121 17.39 -11.71 -16.00
CA VAL A 121 16.25 -12.35 -16.65
C VAL A 121 14.96 -11.53 -16.46
N PRO A 122 14.54 -11.17 -15.22
CA PRO A 122 13.38 -10.28 -15.02
C PRO A 122 13.51 -8.92 -15.71
N ARG A 123 14.71 -8.33 -15.78
CA ARG A 123 14.92 -7.06 -16.49
C ARG A 123 14.72 -7.18 -18.00
N LYS A 124 15.10 -8.30 -18.62
CA LYS A 124 14.80 -8.54 -20.04
C LYS A 124 13.29 -8.53 -20.28
N ALA A 125 12.52 -9.18 -19.41
CA ALA A 125 11.06 -9.17 -19.47
C ALA A 125 10.47 -7.76 -19.25
N LEU A 126 11.01 -7.01 -18.26
CA LEU A 126 10.66 -5.61 -18.03
C LEU A 126 10.84 -4.77 -19.30
N PHE A 127 12.01 -4.80 -19.92
CA PHE A 127 12.28 -3.99 -21.11
C PHE A 127 11.48 -4.42 -22.33
N LYS A 128 11.17 -5.71 -22.46
CA LYS A 128 10.23 -6.19 -23.48
C LYS A 128 8.85 -5.57 -23.26
N GLY A 129 8.31 -5.65 -22.04
CA GLY A 129 7.02 -5.05 -21.70
C GLY A 129 6.99 -3.52 -21.86
N LEU A 130 8.09 -2.82 -21.57
CA LEU A 130 8.21 -1.38 -21.83
C LEU A 130 8.18 -1.06 -23.34
N LYS A 131 8.89 -1.84 -24.15
CA LYS A 131 8.88 -1.70 -25.61
C LYS A 131 7.48 -1.92 -26.17
N ASP A 132 6.80 -2.96 -25.74
CA ASP A 132 5.44 -3.30 -26.19
C ASP A 132 4.43 -2.20 -25.79
N ALA A 133 4.66 -1.52 -24.66
CA ALA A 133 3.86 -0.37 -24.22
C ALA A 133 4.26 0.98 -24.86
N GLY A 134 5.22 1.00 -25.79
CA GLY A 134 5.71 2.21 -26.44
C GLY A 134 6.50 3.16 -25.52
N VAL A 135 7.08 2.64 -24.45
CA VAL A 135 7.93 3.40 -23.52
C VAL A 135 9.39 3.31 -23.97
N PRO A 136 10.06 4.43 -24.28
CA PRO A 136 11.43 4.40 -24.74
C PRO A 136 12.37 3.96 -23.62
N ARG A 137 13.34 3.13 -24.01
CA ARG A 137 14.42 2.69 -23.12
C ARG A 137 15.25 3.89 -22.66
N PRO A 138 15.76 3.89 -21.42
CA PRO A 138 16.69 4.91 -20.97
C PRO A 138 17.90 5.04 -21.90
N VAL A 139 18.26 6.30 -22.20
CA VAL A 139 19.42 6.63 -23.03
C VAL A 139 20.64 6.92 -22.16
N ALA A 140 21.84 6.74 -22.73
CA ALA A 140 23.08 7.09 -22.03
C ALA A 140 23.08 8.58 -21.65
N GLY A 141 23.41 8.90 -20.40
CA GLY A 141 23.43 10.27 -19.88
C GLY A 141 22.08 10.81 -19.40
N GLU A 142 20.99 10.04 -19.52
CA GLU A 142 19.71 10.42 -18.92
C GLU A 142 19.84 10.54 -17.39
N ARG A 143 19.45 11.68 -16.83
CA ARG A 143 19.42 11.89 -15.36
C ARG A 143 18.15 11.29 -14.79
N HIS A 144 18.29 10.35 -13.85
CA HIS A 144 17.19 9.68 -13.14
C HIS A 144 16.13 8.99 -14.03
N PRO A 145 16.54 8.08 -14.92
CA PRO A 145 15.59 7.35 -15.78
C PRO A 145 14.55 6.55 -14.99
N GLU A 146 14.88 6.08 -13.78
CA GLU A 146 13.95 5.44 -12.86
C GLU A 146 12.76 6.34 -12.52
N ALA A 147 13.00 7.63 -12.28
CA ALA A 147 11.93 8.57 -11.93
C ALA A 147 10.97 8.79 -13.11
N ARG A 148 11.49 8.88 -14.34
CA ARG A 148 10.68 8.94 -15.56
C ARG A 148 9.86 7.66 -15.74
N LEU A 149 10.47 6.49 -15.60
CA LEU A 149 9.77 5.21 -15.73
C LEU A 149 8.63 5.07 -14.72
N PHE A 150 8.84 5.44 -13.46
CA PHE A 150 7.77 5.47 -12.46
C PHE A 150 6.74 6.60 -12.68
N GLY A 151 7.09 7.62 -13.47
CA GLY A 151 6.22 8.73 -13.84
C GLY A 151 5.29 8.43 -15.03
N ASP A 152 5.69 7.52 -15.93
CA ASP A 152 4.93 7.17 -17.14
C ASP A 152 3.89 6.06 -16.85
N PRO A 153 2.57 6.34 -16.95
CA PRO A 153 1.52 5.34 -16.72
C PRO A 153 1.53 4.15 -17.70
N ARG A 154 2.23 4.27 -18.83
CA ARG A 154 2.42 3.16 -19.78
C ARG A 154 3.41 2.14 -19.23
N ALA A 155 4.40 2.57 -18.45
CA ALA A 155 5.41 1.70 -17.86
C ALA A 155 4.89 0.88 -16.67
N THR A 156 3.83 1.35 -16.02
CA THR A 156 3.32 0.78 -14.76
C THR A 156 3.06 -0.72 -14.82
N SER A 157 2.39 -1.23 -15.86
CA SER A 157 2.11 -2.67 -15.97
C SER A 157 3.39 -3.51 -16.02
N ALA A 158 4.38 -3.08 -16.81
CA ALA A 158 5.66 -3.78 -16.93
C ALA A 158 6.46 -3.73 -15.61
N ILE A 159 6.43 -2.60 -14.90
CA ILE A 159 7.07 -2.46 -13.58
C ILE A 159 6.38 -3.36 -12.56
N LEU A 160 5.04 -3.43 -12.53
CA LEU A 160 4.33 -4.31 -11.60
C LEU A 160 4.66 -5.78 -11.85
N GLN A 161 4.72 -6.22 -13.10
CA GLN A 161 5.13 -7.58 -13.44
C GLN A 161 6.56 -7.85 -12.98
N PHE A 162 7.49 -6.93 -13.25
CA PHE A 162 8.86 -7.04 -12.76
C PHE A 162 8.94 -7.17 -11.24
N LEU A 163 8.12 -6.41 -10.50
CA LEU A 163 8.03 -6.50 -9.04
C LEU A 163 7.28 -7.75 -8.56
N GLN A 164 6.49 -8.40 -9.40
CA GLN A 164 5.90 -9.69 -9.07
C GLN A 164 6.93 -10.80 -9.24
N ASP A 165 7.69 -10.76 -10.33
CA ASP A 165 8.74 -11.73 -10.67
C ASP A 165 9.97 -11.59 -9.77
N THR A 166 10.17 -10.41 -9.18
CA THR A 166 11.27 -10.13 -8.25
C THR A 166 10.73 -9.86 -6.87
N SER A 167 11.34 -10.40 -5.82
CA SER A 167 10.98 -10.07 -4.43
C SER A 167 11.55 -8.70 -3.97
N ILE A 168 11.89 -7.81 -4.90
CA ILE A 168 12.54 -6.51 -4.62
C ILE A 168 11.65 -5.62 -3.75
N GLY A 169 12.20 -5.14 -2.64
CA GLY A 169 11.49 -4.25 -1.71
C GLY A 169 10.32 -4.92 -0.98
N ALA A 170 10.14 -6.24 -1.12
CA ALA A 170 9.27 -6.97 -0.23
C ALA A 170 9.88 -6.94 1.17
N ARG A 171 9.11 -6.54 2.19
CA ARG A 171 9.51 -6.79 3.57
C ARG A 171 9.54 -8.29 3.75
N GLN A 172 10.65 -8.82 4.24
CA GLN A 172 10.65 -10.15 4.83
C GLN A 172 9.66 -10.07 5.99
N ALA A 173 8.69 -10.98 6.07
CA ALA A 173 7.87 -11.08 7.26
C ALA A 173 8.80 -11.58 8.37
N PRO A 174 9.12 -10.78 9.42
CA PRO A 174 9.57 -11.40 10.64
C PRO A 174 8.40 -12.28 11.13
N GLU A 175 8.74 -13.47 11.62
CA GLU A 175 7.82 -14.36 12.35
C GLU A 175 6.98 -13.59 13.40
N GLU A 176 7.55 -12.53 13.97
CA GLU A 176 6.89 -11.60 14.91
C GLU A 176 5.73 -10.77 14.34
N THR A 177 5.59 -10.60 13.01
CA THR A 177 4.47 -9.79 12.48
C THR A 177 3.12 -10.50 12.64
N GLN A 178 3.13 -11.83 12.79
CA GLN A 178 1.89 -12.59 13.07
C GLN A 178 1.35 -12.25 14.47
N ARG A 179 2.23 -11.98 15.45
CA ARG A 179 1.84 -11.58 16.81
C ARG A 179 1.24 -10.19 16.93
N GLN A 180 1.50 -9.28 15.97
CA GLN A 180 0.99 -7.90 16.03
C GLN A 180 -0.41 -7.74 15.42
N ASP A 181 -0.89 -8.72 14.67
CA ASP A 181 -2.26 -8.75 14.13
C ASP A 181 -3.24 -9.48 15.07
N GLU A 182 -2.74 -10.18 16.10
CA GLU A 182 -3.51 -10.57 17.28
C GLU A 182 -3.71 -9.33 18.16
N TRP A 183 -4.73 -8.56 17.85
CA TRP A 183 -5.31 -7.63 18.83
C TRP A 183 -5.76 -8.51 19.98
N GLY A 184 -5.05 -8.50 21.12
CA GLY A 184 -5.28 -9.36 22.30
C GLY A 184 -6.66 -9.18 22.95
N TRP A 185 -7.72 -9.49 22.20
CA TRP A 185 -9.10 -9.49 22.64
C TRP A 185 -9.31 -10.59 23.68
N GLU A 186 -8.59 -11.70 23.56
CA GLU A 186 -8.61 -12.81 24.53
C GLU A 186 -8.11 -12.35 25.91
N GLU A 187 -7.01 -11.58 25.98
CA GLU A 187 -6.49 -11.04 27.26
C GLU A 187 -7.46 -10.03 27.91
N LEU A 188 -8.28 -9.33 27.12
CA LEU A 188 -9.30 -8.41 27.63
C LEU A 188 -10.57 -9.15 28.10
N GLU A 189 -11.01 -10.20 27.40
CA GLU A 189 -12.13 -11.05 27.84
C GLU A 189 -11.80 -11.81 29.12
N GLU A 190 -10.55 -12.28 29.28
CA GLU A 190 -10.08 -12.92 30.51
C GLU A 190 -10.04 -11.95 31.71
N ALA A 191 -9.65 -10.70 31.49
CA ALA A 191 -9.67 -9.66 32.52
C ALA A 191 -11.10 -9.30 32.96
N GLU A 192 -12.05 -9.21 32.01
CA GLU A 192 -13.47 -8.95 32.32
C GLU A 192 -14.13 -10.10 33.07
N GLN A 193 -13.72 -11.35 32.85
CA GLN A 193 -14.23 -12.51 33.59
C GLN A 193 -13.69 -12.57 35.03
N MET A 194 -12.47 -12.09 35.27
CA MET A 194 -11.86 -12.03 36.60
C MET A 194 -12.38 -10.87 37.45
N GLU A 195 -12.86 -9.77 36.84
CA GLU A 195 -13.49 -8.66 37.56
C GLU A 195 -14.97 -8.90 37.89
N ASN A 196 -15.64 -9.81 37.19
CA ASN A 196 -17.07 -10.12 37.37
C ASN A 196 -17.35 -11.46 38.09
N GLY A 197 -16.31 -12.14 38.59
CA GLY A 197 -16.40 -13.34 39.43
C GLY A 197 -16.12 -13.05 40.90
#